data_AF-A0A0U2UIB0-F1
#
_entry.id   AF-A0A0U2UIB0-F1
#
_cell.length_a   1.000
_cell.length_b   1.000
_cell.length_c   1.000
_cell.angle_alpha   90.00
_cell.angle_beta   90.00
_cell.angle_gamma   90.00
#
_symmetry.space_group_name_H-M   'P 1'
#
loop_
_entity.id
_entity.type
_entity.pdbx_description
1 polymer ?
#
loop_
_entity_poly.entity_id
_entity_poly.type
_entity_poly.pdbx_seq_one_letter_code
_entity_poly.pdbx_strand_id
1 'polypeptide(L)'
;MGKFVRIAEALAAGHAVPAKSGDIKVYTQSLEASDSTKLVMVKDLADHTKYLLAVGKGRLFDELQGIIEDGAKLCPLTHDNRLVLNRYFDYTKPRAFGTQFSTLGLGDRLGIASPGHIKAVKGKDVRPILAQQSIREVTLTGRDYKQVLDAACYAVFQEGYKDGFGADGDHLKKEEDIRMALDLGFTMLTLDCSDKIDHSIENLSAAGREAKYAGLRPDVRSHYETLYLGQTFRVAGISITFDRETLIKNVLVYGAAIDFMEHVYNTYIKNADSEVDFEISIDETAAPTGPESHFFVTKELYGRGVTIYSLAPRFCGEFQKGIDYIGDIEQFEKEMPIHAGIADDFGYKLSIHSGSDKFSVFPMIGKYTGGRFHVKTAGTNWLEAVRTAAKVKPSLYRRMHRYALEHFEEAAAYYHVTTDISKIVPLDQVSDADLADTYMNEDNARQLIHITYGILLQAKDERGGTLFKDELYRTLSEQEEAYEQSLISHIGKHIEWLGK
;
A
#
# COMPACT_ATOMS: atom_id res chain seq x y z
N MET A 1 35.15 -24.78 -12.57
CA MET A 1 34.35 -23.91 -13.46
C MET A 1 33.61 -22.97 -12.53
N GLY A 2 33.71 -21.65 -12.74
CA GLY A 2 33.08 -20.70 -11.82
C GLY A 2 31.56 -20.81 -11.82
N LYS A 3 30.94 -20.29 -10.77
CA LYS A 3 29.51 -20.49 -10.44
C LYS A 3 28.58 -20.01 -11.55
N PHE A 4 28.96 -18.96 -12.29
CA PHE A 4 28.09 -18.32 -13.29
C PHE A 4 28.41 -18.70 -14.74
N VAL A 5 29.53 -19.39 -15.00
CA VAL A 5 30.05 -19.63 -16.37
C VAL A 5 28.99 -20.25 -17.29
N ARG A 6 28.32 -21.31 -16.84
CA ARG A 6 27.30 -22.00 -17.66
C ARG A 6 26.10 -21.12 -18.00
N ILE A 7 25.70 -20.26 -17.05
CA ILE A 7 24.59 -19.31 -17.25
C ILE A 7 25.04 -18.23 -18.24
N ALA A 8 26.24 -17.68 -18.06
CA ALA A 8 26.81 -16.65 -18.93
C ALA A 8 26.98 -17.15 -20.37
N GLU A 9 27.53 -18.35 -20.56
CA GLU A 9 27.69 -18.98 -21.88
C GLU A 9 26.34 -19.21 -22.57
N ALA A 10 25.35 -19.76 -21.85
CA ALA A 10 24.00 -19.96 -22.39
C ALA A 10 23.34 -18.63 -22.78
N LEU A 11 23.44 -17.61 -21.92
CA LEU A 11 22.89 -16.29 -22.15
C LEU A 11 23.54 -15.62 -23.37
N ALA A 12 24.88 -15.66 -23.46
CA ALA A 12 25.63 -15.10 -24.57
C ALA A 12 25.26 -15.76 -25.90
N ALA A 13 25.21 -17.09 -25.93
CA ALA A 13 24.83 -17.87 -27.11
C ALA A 13 23.34 -17.73 -27.50
N GLY A 14 22.49 -17.18 -26.62
CA GLY A 14 21.04 -17.12 -26.84
C GLY A 14 20.37 -18.48 -26.73
N HIS A 15 20.99 -19.41 -26.00
CA HIS A 15 20.40 -20.70 -25.66
C HIS A 15 19.43 -20.56 -24.48
N ALA A 16 18.62 -21.59 -24.26
CA ALA A 16 17.79 -21.68 -23.08
C ALA A 16 18.67 -21.69 -21.81
N VAL A 17 18.41 -20.74 -20.90
CA VAL A 17 19.10 -20.65 -19.62
C VAL A 17 18.38 -21.57 -18.62
N PRO A 18 19.07 -22.51 -17.95
CA PRO A 18 18.44 -23.41 -17.00
C PRO A 18 17.93 -22.64 -15.78
N ALA A 19 16.79 -23.04 -15.21
CA ALA A 19 16.22 -22.42 -14.00
C ALA A 19 17.12 -22.57 -12.75
N LYS A 20 18.09 -23.50 -12.80
CA LYS A 20 19.10 -23.69 -11.77
C LYS A 20 20.41 -24.18 -12.39
N SER A 21 21.55 -23.68 -11.92
CA SER A 21 22.88 -24.16 -12.28
C SER A 21 23.76 -24.22 -11.03
N GLY A 22 24.01 -25.45 -10.53
CA GLY A 22 24.69 -25.63 -9.24
C GLY A 22 23.89 -24.97 -8.11
N ASP A 23 24.55 -24.09 -7.36
CA ASP A 23 23.95 -23.31 -6.28
C ASP A 23 23.36 -21.97 -6.74
N ILE A 24 23.19 -21.76 -8.06
CA ILE A 24 22.57 -20.54 -8.59
C ILE A 24 21.14 -20.84 -9.05
N LYS A 25 20.16 -20.17 -8.46
CA LYS A 25 18.77 -20.10 -8.96
C LYS A 25 18.69 -19.00 -10.03
N VAL A 26 18.00 -19.28 -11.12
CA VAL A 26 17.79 -18.34 -12.23
C VAL A 26 16.31 -18.00 -12.34
N TYR A 27 15.98 -16.71 -12.31
CA TYR A 27 14.62 -16.24 -12.54
C TYR A 27 14.40 -16.10 -14.05
N THR A 28 13.99 -17.18 -14.71
CA THR A 28 13.94 -17.24 -16.18
C THR A 28 13.00 -16.21 -16.81
N GLN A 29 12.00 -15.72 -16.08
CA GLN A 29 11.09 -14.65 -16.53
C GLN A 29 11.76 -13.27 -16.62
N SER A 30 12.91 -13.10 -15.97
CA SER A 30 13.70 -11.87 -16.00
C SER A 30 14.70 -11.79 -17.17
N LEU A 31 14.63 -12.75 -18.09
CA LEU A 31 15.44 -12.72 -19.30
C LEU A 31 15.05 -11.53 -20.16
N GLU A 32 15.96 -10.57 -20.31
CA GLU A 32 15.75 -9.38 -21.12
C GLU A 32 16.97 -9.09 -22.00
N ALA A 33 16.75 -8.30 -23.05
CA ALA A 33 17.81 -7.82 -23.91
C ALA A 33 17.58 -6.37 -24.31
N SER A 34 18.67 -5.61 -24.37
CA SER A 34 18.71 -4.30 -24.99
C SER A 34 19.98 -4.23 -25.84
N ASP A 35 19.80 -4.02 -27.15
CA ASP A 35 20.84 -4.14 -28.16
C ASP A 35 21.61 -5.47 -28.04
N SER A 36 22.92 -5.40 -27.82
CA SER A 36 23.81 -6.56 -27.66
C SER A 36 23.98 -6.99 -26.20
N THR A 37 23.33 -6.31 -25.24
CA THR A 37 23.39 -6.67 -23.82
C THR A 37 22.19 -7.53 -23.45
N LYS A 38 22.44 -8.70 -22.85
CA LYS A 38 21.41 -9.59 -22.32
C LYS A 38 21.54 -9.65 -20.80
N LEU A 39 20.39 -9.68 -20.11
CA LEU A 39 20.29 -9.69 -18.67
C LEU A 39 19.45 -10.88 -18.21
N VAL A 40 19.77 -11.38 -17.02
CA VAL A 40 18.90 -12.26 -16.24
C VAL A 40 19.17 -12.04 -14.76
N MET A 41 18.13 -12.04 -13.94
CA MET A 41 18.25 -12.05 -12.48
C MET A 41 18.57 -13.48 -12.00
N VAL A 42 19.52 -13.57 -11.08
CA VAL A 42 19.95 -14.82 -10.45
C VAL A 42 20.01 -14.64 -8.93
N LYS A 43 19.98 -15.76 -8.19
CA LYS A 43 20.22 -15.80 -6.74
C LYS A 43 21.29 -16.83 -6.43
N ASP A 44 22.35 -16.42 -5.73
CA ASP A 44 23.31 -17.35 -5.15
C ASP A 44 22.68 -17.96 -3.90
N LEU A 45 22.50 -19.28 -3.88
CA LEU A 45 21.88 -20.01 -2.78
C LEU A 45 22.83 -20.23 -1.60
N ALA A 46 24.12 -19.94 -1.74
CA ALA A 46 25.05 -20.01 -0.61
C ALA A 46 24.80 -18.85 0.37
N ASP A 47 24.72 -17.62 -0.13
CA ASP A 47 24.52 -16.41 0.67
C ASP A 47 23.09 -15.84 0.58
N HIS A 48 22.26 -16.39 -0.30
CA HIS A 48 20.89 -15.97 -0.59
C HIS A 48 20.76 -14.56 -1.16
N THR A 49 21.80 -14.07 -1.84
CA THR A 49 21.83 -12.75 -2.47
C THR A 49 21.39 -12.82 -3.93
N LYS A 50 20.58 -11.84 -4.35
CA LYS A 50 20.15 -11.68 -5.75
C LYS A 50 21.09 -10.73 -6.51
N TYR A 51 21.29 -11.01 -7.78
CA TYR A 51 22.12 -10.22 -8.69
C TYR A 51 21.47 -10.15 -10.08
N LEU A 52 21.81 -9.10 -10.84
CA LEU A 52 21.66 -9.12 -12.29
C LEU A 52 22.93 -9.70 -12.89
N LEU A 53 22.78 -10.68 -13.78
CA LEU A 53 23.86 -11.20 -14.59
C LEU A 53 23.75 -10.61 -16.00
N ALA A 54 24.73 -9.82 -16.41
CA ALA A 54 24.78 -9.19 -17.72
C ALA A 54 25.88 -9.80 -18.60
N VAL A 55 25.56 -10.05 -19.87
CA VAL A 55 26.54 -10.47 -20.88
C VAL A 55 26.41 -9.65 -22.14
N GLY A 56 27.47 -9.63 -22.95
CA GLY A 56 27.54 -8.89 -24.20
C GLY A 56 28.27 -7.57 -24.04
N LYS A 57 27.82 -6.57 -24.79
CA LYS A 57 28.44 -5.24 -24.85
C LYS A 57 27.40 -4.16 -25.16
N GLY A 58 27.74 -2.91 -24.87
CA GLY A 58 26.91 -1.75 -25.19
C GLY A 58 26.57 -0.95 -23.94
N ARG A 59 25.82 0.13 -24.16
CA ARG A 59 25.61 1.17 -23.15
C ARG A 59 24.94 0.66 -21.87
N LEU A 60 23.96 -0.26 -21.99
CA LEU A 60 23.34 -0.93 -20.83
C LEU A 60 24.39 -1.71 -20.02
N PHE A 61 25.21 -2.53 -20.69
CA PHE A 61 26.27 -3.26 -20.02
C PHE A 61 27.23 -2.30 -19.33
N ASP A 62 27.66 -1.21 -19.99
CA ASP A 62 28.64 -0.26 -19.47
C ASP A 62 28.11 0.55 -18.28
N GLU A 63 26.84 0.98 -18.31
CA GLU A 63 26.21 1.77 -17.25
C GLU A 63 25.88 0.94 -15.99
N LEU A 64 25.67 -0.37 -16.12
CA LEU A 64 25.48 -1.24 -14.96
C LEU A 64 26.77 -1.34 -14.13
N GLN A 65 26.64 -1.06 -12.84
CA GLN A 65 27.70 -1.20 -11.84
C GLN A 65 27.76 -2.65 -11.37
N GLY A 66 28.93 -3.28 -11.46
CA GLY A 66 29.12 -4.67 -11.09
C GLY A 66 30.55 -5.16 -11.30
N ILE A 67 30.81 -6.39 -10.88
CA ILE A 67 32.11 -7.05 -11.01
C ILE A 67 32.04 -8.01 -12.20
N ILE A 68 33.06 -7.99 -13.06
CA ILE A 68 33.16 -8.96 -14.16
C ILE A 68 33.81 -10.24 -13.62
N GLU A 69 33.07 -11.33 -13.66
CA GLU A 69 33.49 -12.67 -13.24
C GLU A 69 32.82 -13.70 -14.17
N ASP A 70 33.50 -14.82 -14.45
CA ASP A 70 32.90 -15.95 -15.18
C ASP A 70 32.31 -15.60 -16.57
N GLY A 71 32.83 -14.56 -17.23
CA GLY A 71 32.36 -14.12 -18.55
C GLY A 71 31.08 -13.28 -18.53
N ALA A 72 30.63 -12.84 -17.36
CA ALA A 72 29.50 -11.96 -17.18
C ALA A 72 29.83 -10.81 -16.20
N LYS A 73 29.04 -9.73 -16.24
CA LYS A 73 29.05 -8.70 -15.21
C LYS A 73 27.97 -9.02 -14.17
N LEU A 74 28.39 -9.28 -12.94
CA LEU A 74 27.53 -9.50 -11.79
C LEU A 74 27.22 -8.17 -11.12
N CYS A 75 25.97 -7.72 -11.20
CA CYS A 75 25.54 -6.40 -10.74
C CYS A 75 24.64 -6.57 -9.50
N PRO A 76 24.96 -5.94 -8.36
CA PRO A 76 24.09 -5.97 -7.19
C PRO A 76 22.78 -5.22 -7.44
N LEU A 77 21.72 -5.59 -6.70
CA LEU A 77 20.41 -4.93 -6.78
C LEU A 77 20.38 -3.60 -6.02
N THR A 78 21.18 -2.63 -6.48
CA THR A 78 21.30 -1.28 -5.90
C THR A 78 20.38 -0.29 -6.59
N HIS A 79 20.02 0.80 -5.90
CA HIS A 79 19.30 1.93 -6.47
C HIS A 79 19.84 2.41 -7.83
N ASP A 80 21.17 2.60 -7.95
CA ASP A 80 21.80 3.08 -9.19
C ASP A 80 21.55 2.11 -10.36
N ASN A 81 21.76 0.81 -10.15
CA ASN A 81 21.45 -0.22 -11.15
C ASN A 81 19.96 -0.29 -11.48
N ARG A 82 19.06 -0.04 -10.53
CA ARG A 82 17.63 0.07 -10.81
C ARG A 82 17.35 1.25 -11.74
N LEU A 83 17.96 2.42 -11.49
CA LEU A 83 17.82 3.59 -12.37
C LEU A 83 18.37 3.31 -13.78
N VAL A 84 19.44 2.50 -13.89
CA VAL A 84 19.90 1.99 -15.19
C VAL A 84 18.79 1.17 -15.83
N LEU A 85 18.22 0.17 -15.15
CA LEU A 85 17.11 -0.64 -15.70
C LEU A 85 15.95 0.23 -16.18
N ASN A 86 15.54 1.25 -15.42
CA ASN A 86 14.48 2.16 -15.83
C ASN A 86 14.77 2.86 -17.16
N ARG A 87 16.03 3.19 -17.48
CA ARG A 87 16.38 3.83 -18.76
C ARG A 87 16.20 2.91 -19.97
N TYR A 88 16.32 1.60 -19.80
CA TYR A 88 16.30 0.64 -20.91
C TYR A 88 15.01 -0.18 -20.99
N PHE A 89 14.26 -0.29 -19.88
CA PHE A 89 13.07 -1.12 -19.78
C PHE A 89 11.92 -0.32 -19.17
N ASP A 90 11.11 0.33 -20.00
CA ASP A 90 10.07 1.25 -19.54
C ASP A 90 9.04 0.60 -18.61
N TYR A 91 8.75 -0.69 -18.75
CA TYR A 91 7.84 -1.42 -17.86
C TYR A 91 8.34 -1.54 -16.41
N THR A 92 9.62 -1.23 -16.16
CA THR A 92 10.19 -1.17 -14.81
C THR A 92 9.94 0.16 -14.12
N LYS A 93 9.44 1.18 -14.82
CA LYS A 93 9.02 2.46 -14.22
C LYS A 93 7.58 2.33 -13.71
N PRO A 94 7.24 2.95 -12.56
CA PRO A 94 5.84 3.06 -12.15
C PRO A 94 5.07 3.94 -13.14
N ARG A 95 3.75 3.75 -13.20
CA ARG A 95 2.83 4.57 -13.99
C ARG A 95 1.50 4.77 -13.26
N ALA A 96 0.86 5.89 -13.52
CA ALA A 96 -0.53 6.11 -13.14
C ALA A 96 -1.46 5.18 -13.95
N PHE A 97 -2.63 4.88 -13.40
CA PHE A 97 -3.65 4.06 -14.05
C PHE A 97 -4.95 4.82 -14.32
N GLY A 98 -5.17 5.96 -13.68
CA GLY A 98 -6.42 6.70 -13.79
C GLY A 98 -7.61 5.95 -13.19
N THR A 99 -8.81 6.48 -13.43
CA THR A 99 -10.01 6.12 -12.65
C THR A 99 -10.81 4.93 -13.17
N GLN A 100 -10.42 4.37 -14.32
CA GLN A 100 -11.21 3.36 -15.04
C GLN A 100 -10.88 1.91 -14.66
N PHE A 101 -9.73 1.68 -14.03
CA PHE A 101 -9.30 0.34 -13.62
C PHE A 101 -9.45 0.12 -12.12
N SER A 102 -9.76 -1.12 -11.75
CA SER A 102 -9.60 -1.62 -10.39
C SER A 102 -8.12 -1.66 -10.04
N THR A 103 -7.80 -1.26 -8.83
CA THR A 103 -6.41 -1.17 -8.36
C THR A 103 -6.28 -1.74 -6.96
N LEU A 104 -5.19 -2.45 -6.72
CA LEU A 104 -4.83 -2.96 -5.40
C LEU A 104 -3.53 -2.34 -4.93
N GLY A 105 -3.59 -1.65 -3.80
CA GLY A 105 -2.46 -1.27 -2.99
C GLY A 105 -1.80 -2.50 -2.36
N LEU A 106 -0.56 -2.80 -2.73
CA LEU A 106 0.16 -4.00 -2.31
C LEU A 106 1.38 -3.62 -1.48
N GLY A 107 1.14 -2.87 -0.41
CA GLY A 107 2.19 -2.33 0.45
C GLY A 107 3.09 -3.41 1.03
N ASP A 108 4.39 -3.17 0.96
CA ASP A 108 5.41 -4.12 1.38
C ASP A 108 6.37 -3.43 2.35
N ARG A 109 6.27 -3.80 3.62
CA ARG A 109 7.11 -3.28 4.72
C ARG A 109 8.53 -3.87 4.71
N LEU A 110 8.76 -4.94 3.95
CA LEU A 110 10.01 -5.71 3.95
C LEU A 110 10.81 -5.53 2.64
N GLY A 111 10.17 -5.14 1.54
CA GLY A 111 10.80 -5.00 0.23
C GLY A 111 11.11 -6.33 -0.46
N ILE A 112 10.41 -7.41 -0.09
CA ILE A 112 10.59 -8.76 -0.62
C ILE A 112 9.28 -9.46 -1.02
N ALA A 113 8.13 -8.82 -0.90
CA ALA A 113 6.80 -9.39 -1.16
C ALA A 113 6.36 -9.24 -2.63
N SER A 114 6.84 -8.19 -3.31
CA SER A 114 6.35 -7.82 -4.65
C SER A 114 6.40 -8.96 -5.71
N PRO A 115 7.37 -9.89 -5.73
CA PRO A 115 7.29 -11.05 -6.64
C PRO A 115 6.06 -11.93 -6.40
N GLY A 116 5.71 -12.20 -5.14
CA GLY A 116 4.49 -12.93 -4.77
C GLY A 116 3.23 -12.13 -5.09
N HIS A 117 3.25 -10.82 -4.88
CA HIS A 117 2.17 -9.91 -5.28
C HIS A 117 1.89 -9.95 -6.78
N ILE A 118 2.94 -9.87 -7.60
CA ILE A 118 2.83 -9.98 -9.06
C ILE A 118 2.21 -11.31 -9.45
N LYS A 119 2.65 -12.43 -8.86
CA LYS A 119 2.07 -13.76 -9.13
C LYS A 119 0.59 -13.85 -8.74
N ALA A 120 0.17 -13.14 -7.70
CA ALA A 120 -1.24 -13.09 -7.28
C ALA A 120 -2.13 -12.31 -8.28
N VAL A 121 -1.62 -11.22 -8.86
CA VAL A 121 -2.40 -10.35 -9.77
C VAL A 121 -2.26 -10.72 -11.24
N LYS A 122 -1.23 -11.47 -11.64
CA LYS A 122 -0.98 -11.81 -13.04
C LYS A 122 -2.16 -12.57 -13.64
N GLY A 123 -2.70 -12.04 -14.74
CA GLY A 123 -3.87 -12.61 -15.42
C GLY A 123 -5.23 -12.25 -14.78
N LYS A 124 -5.26 -11.34 -13.80
CA LYS A 124 -6.48 -10.83 -13.15
C LYS A 124 -6.83 -9.44 -13.67
N ASP A 125 -8.12 -9.07 -13.60
CA ASP A 125 -8.58 -7.73 -14.02
C ASP A 125 -8.42 -6.69 -12.89
N VAL A 126 -7.18 -6.55 -12.42
CA VAL A 126 -6.79 -5.58 -11.39
C VAL A 126 -5.36 -5.12 -11.64
N ARG A 127 -5.08 -3.84 -11.38
CA ARG A 127 -3.75 -3.25 -11.56
C ARG A 127 -3.03 -3.12 -10.21
N PRO A 128 -1.77 -3.55 -10.11
CA PRO A 128 -1.05 -3.50 -8.84
C PRO A 128 -0.39 -2.14 -8.62
N ILE A 129 -0.59 -1.59 -7.43
CA ILE A 129 0.25 -0.52 -6.88
C ILE A 129 1.28 -1.21 -5.97
N LEU A 130 2.41 -1.60 -6.56
CA LEU A 130 3.41 -2.46 -5.89
C LEU A 130 4.29 -1.70 -4.90
N ALA A 131 4.57 -0.43 -5.18
CA ALA A 131 5.38 0.42 -4.30
C ALA A 131 4.43 1.28 -3.47
N GLN A 132 4.05 0.83 -2.28
CA GLN A 132 3.20 1.60 -1.38
C GLN A 132 3.72 1.50 0.05
N GLN A 133 4.00 2.64 0.68
CA GLN A 133 4.19 2.76 2.12
C GLN A 133 3.82 4.16 2.58
N SER A 134 3.34 4.26 3.82
CA SER A 134 3.18 5.55 4.50
C SER A 134 4.48 6.08 5.08
N ILE A 135 4.57 7.39 5.32
CA ILE A 135 5.69 8.02 6.05
C ILE A 135 5.92 7.38 7.43
N ARG A 136 4.83 7.03 8.11
CA ARG A 136 4.85 6.27 9.37
C ARG A 136 5.57 4.93 9.20
N GLU A 137 5.27 4.17 8.15
CA GLU A 137 5.85 2.85 7.93
C GLU A 137 7.33 2.91 7.52
N VAL A 138 7.74 3.83 6.64
CA VAL A 138 9.16 3.97 6.30
C VAL A 138 9.98 4.38 7.54
N THR A 139 9.42 5.25 8.39
CA THR A 139 10.03 5.64 9.67
C THR A 139 10.17 4.44 10.62
N LEU A 140 9.08 3.71 10.87
CA LEU A 140 9.05 2.58 11.80
C LEU A 140 9.87 1.38 11.30
N THR A 141 10.02 1.20 9.99
CA THR A 141 10.87 0.15 9.41
C THR A 141 12.33 0.56 9.21
N GLY A 142 12.66 1.84 9.40
CA GLY A 142 14.00 2.38 9.10
C GLY A 142 14.36 2.25 7.62
N ARG A 143 13.36 2.40 6.74
CA ARG A 143 13.49 2.37 5.28
C ARG A 143 13.32 3.79 4.71
N ASP A 144 13.56 3.91 3.41
CA ASP A 144 13.22 5.11 2.64
C ASP A 144 12.39 4.77 1.40
N TYR A 145 11.83 5.79 0.74
CA TYR A 145 11.02 5.60 -0.46
C TYR A 145 11.80 5.11 -1.68
N LYS A 146 13.12 5.30 -1.74
CA LYS A 146 13.94 4.70 -2.81
C LYS A 146 13.90 3.19 -2.70
N GLN A 147 14.07 2.66 -1.49
CA GLN A 147 14.01 1.21 -1.24
C GLN A 147 12.61 0.63 -1.51
N VAL A 148 11.54 1.40 -1.28
CA VAL A 148 10.17 0.98 -1.63
C VAL A 148 10.03 0.83 -3.14
N LEU A 149 10.46 1.85 -3.89
CA LEU A 149 10.38 1.83 -5.34
C LEU A 149 11.34 0.81 -5.96
N ASP A 150 12.56 0.68 -5.43
CA ASP A 150 13.57 -0.26 -5.89
C ASP A 150 13.05 -1.70 -5.83
N ALA A 151 12.43 -2.09 -4.71
CA ALA A 151 11.85 -3.43 -4.52
C ALA A 151 10.79 -3.75 -5.58
N ALA A 152 9.87 -2.82 -5.85
CA ALA A 152 8.84 -3.00 -6.87
C ALA A 152 9.43 -3.08 -8.30
N CYS A 153 10.36 -2.18 -8.64
CA CYS A 153 11.04 -2.18 -9.94
C CYS A 153 11.80 -3.48 -10.19
N TYR A 154 12.53 -3.98 -9.18
CA TYR A 154 13.23 -5.25 -9.30
C TYR A 154 12.29 -6.44 -9.36
N ALA A 155 11.15 -6.42 -8.67
CA ALA A 155 10.17 -7.49 -8.74
C ALA A 155 9.51 -7.60 -10.12
N VAL A 156 9.14 -6.48 -10.75
CA VAL A 156 8.58 -6.52 -12.12
C VAL A 156 9.61 -6.98 -13.15
N PHE A 157 10.89 -6.65 -12.94
CA PHE A 157 11.97 -7.21 -13.74
C PHE A 157 12.15 -8.72 -13.48
N GLN A 158 12.19 -9.15 -12.22
CA GLN A 158 12.35 -10.56 -11.82
C GLN A 158 11.28 -11.47 -12.44
N GLU A 159 10.02 -11.02 -12.38
CA GLU A 159 8.86 -11.79 -12.80
C GLU A 159 8.46 -11.56 -14.28
N GLY A 160 9.20 -10.71 -14.99
CA GLY A 160 8.90 -10.33 -16.38
C GLY A 160 7.50 -9.70 -16.52
N TYR A 161 7.05 -8.95 -15.51
CA TYR A 161 5.71 -8.37 -15.48
C TYR A 161 5.68 -7.04 -16.23
N LYS A 162 5.12 -7.07 -17.44
CA LYS A 162 5.14 -5.92 -18.37
C LYS A 162 3.81 -5.16 -18.44
N ASP A 163 2.80 -5.56 -17.68
CA ASP A 163 1.47 -4.92 -17.67
C ASP A 163 1.44 -3.60 -16.86
N GLY A 164 2.60 -3.17 -16.34
CA GLY A 164 2.80 -1.95 -15.58
C GLY A 164 2.30 -2.01 -14.14
N PHE A 165 2.88 -1.19 -13.28
CA PHE A 165 2.54 -1.08 -11.85
C PHE A 165 2.53 0.39 -11.41
N GLY A 166 1.88 0.68 -10.29
CA GLY A 166 1.88 2.02 -9.69
C GLY A 166 2.79 2.13 -8.46
N ALA A 167 3.17 3.36 -8.12
CA ALA A 167 3.86 3.70 -6.89
C ALA A 167 3.09 4.79 -6.14
N ASP A 168 2.64 4.48 -4.92
CA ASP A 168 1.84 5.33 -4.05
C ASP A 168 2.62 5.86 -2.84
N GLY A 169 2.75 7.18 -2.78
CA GLY A 169 3.17 7.90 -1.58
C GLY A 169 1.96 7.99 -0.64
N ASP A 170 1.87 7.05 0.28
CA ASP A 170 0.68 6.84 1.10
C ASP A 170 0.66 7.78 2.33
N HIS A 171 -0.54 8.23 2.74
CA HIS A 171 -0.76 9.10 3.90
C HIS A 171 0.20 10.31 4.01
N LEU A 172 0.39 11.05 2.91
CA LEU A 172 1.22 12.26 2.90
C LEU A 172 0.47 13.43 3.54
N LYS A 173 1.11 14.13 4.47
CA LYS A 173 0.54 15.30 5.16
C LYS A 173 1.33 16.58 4.92
N LYS A 174 2.64 16.46 4.74
CA LYS A 174 3.54 17.61 4.61
C LYS A 174 3.95 17.80 3.16
N GLU A 175 4.08 19.06 2.76
CA GLU A 175 4.56 19.45 1.44
C GLU A 175 5.96 18.92 1.11
N GLU A 176 6.83 18.77 2.12
CA GLU A 176 8.17 18.18 1.94
C GLU A 176 8.10 16.72 1.47
N ASP A 177 7.16 15.96 2.03
CA ASP A 177 6.96 14.55 1.68
C ASP A 177 6.31 14.40 0.30
N ILE A 178 5.38 15.31 -0.04
CA ILE A 178 4.76 15.39 -1.38
C ILE A 178 5.82 15.66 -2.45
N ARG A 179 6.68 16.66 -2.23
CA ARG A 179 7.78 16.97 -3.15
C ARG A 179 8.74 15.79 -3.27
N MET A 180 9.14 15.19 -2.15
CA MET A 180 10.01 14.01 -2.15
C MET A 180 9.41 12.85 -2.98
N ALA A 181 8.11 12.55 -2.81
CA ALA A 181 7.47 11.48 -3.55
C ALA A 181 7.44 11.77 -5.07
N LEU A 182 7.11 13.01 -5.47
CA LEU A 182 7.17 13.43 -6.88
C LEU A 182 8.59 13.33 -7.45
N ASP A 183 9.59 13.85 -6.73
CA ASP A 183 11.00 13.85 -7.14
C ASP A 183 11.54 12.42 -7.34
N LEU A 184 11.01 11.45 -6.59
CA LEU A 184 11.36 10.03 -6.70
C LEU A 184 10.59 9.28 -7.81
N GLY A 185 9.58 9.92 -8.42
CA GLY A 185 8.77 9.34 -9.49
C GLY A 185 7.60 8.50 -9.00
N PHE A 186 7.04 8.78 -7.82
CA PHE A 186 5.76 8.20 -7.41
C PHE A 186 4.64 8.68 -8.34
N THR A 187 3.77 7.77 -8.74
CA THR A 187 2.71 8.01 -9.73
C THR A 187 1.32 8.05 -9.13
N MET A 188 1.21 7.82 -7.83
CA MET A 188 0.03 8.02 -7.01
C MET A 188 0.46 8.74 -5.73
N LEU A 189 -0.35 9.71 -5.30
CA LEU A 189 -0.13 10.44 -4.06
C LEU A 189 -1.42 10.49 -3.27
N THR A 190 -1.38 9.96 -2.05
CA THR A 190 -2.49 10.00 -1.11
C THR A 190 -2.30 11.14 -0.14
N LEU A 191 -3.10 12.19 -0.30
CA LEU A 191 -3.12 13.33 0.61
C LEU A 191 -4.04 13.02 1.79
N ASP A 192 -3.43 12.81 2.95
CA ASP A 192 -4.14 12.64 4.20
C ASP A 192 -4.49 14.02 4.79
N CYS A 193 -5.80 14.29 4.85
CA CYS A 193 -6.33 15.56 5.32
C CYS A 193 -6.88 15.50 6.76
N SER A 194 -6.67 14.39 7.48
CA SER A 194 -7.18 14.20 8.85
C SER A 194 -6.79 15.33 9.80
N ASP A 195 -5.55 15.84 9.72
CA ASP A 195 -5.05 16.95 10.56
C ASP A 195 -5.77 18.29 10.29
N LYS A 196 -6.48 18.41 9.16
CA LYS A 196 -7.26 19.60 8.79
C LYS A 196 -8.74 19.47 9.14
N ILE A 197 -9.15 18.31 9.64
CA ILE A 197 -10.53 18.03 10.02
C ILE A 197 -10.69 18.32 11.52
N ASP A 198 -11.64 19.20 11.84
CA ASP A 198 -11.89 19.57 13.23
C ASP A 198 -12.81 18.55 13.91
N HIS A 199 -12.21 17.60 14.61
CA HIS A 199 -12.94 16.56 15.35
C HIS A 199 -13.76 17.11 16.53
N SER A 200 -13.49 18.33 17.01
CA SER A 200 -14.25 18.90 18.13
C SER A 200 -15.68 19.26 17.75
N ILE A 201 -15.96 19.45 16.45
CA ILE A 201 -17.27 19.89 15.95
C ILE A 201 -18.38 18.90 16.28
N GLU A 202 -18.08 17.61 16.27
CA GLU A 202 -19.07 16.57 16.63
C GLU A 202 -19.54 16.71 18.08
N ASN A 203 -18.67 17.17 18.97
CA ASN A 203 -18.98 17.34 20.40
C ASN A 203 -19.65 18.68 20.74
N LEU A 204 -19.76 19.61 19.77
CA LEU A 204 -20.43 20.89 19.98
C LEU A 204 -21.95 20.74 19.86
N SER A 205 -22.68 21.48 20.69
CA SER A 205 -24.12 21.67 20.53
C SER A 205 -24.44 22.45 19.25
N ALA A 206 -25.67 22.36 18.75
CA ALA A 206 -26.12 23.11 17.57
C ALA A 206 -25.85 24.63 17.72
N ALA A 207 -26.13 25.21 18.88
CA ALA A 207 -25.83 26.61 19.18
C ALA A 207 -24.33 26.92 19.18
N GLY A 208 -23.50 25.99 19.68
CA GLY A 208 -22.04 26.10 19.65
C GLY A 208 -21.49 26.07 18.22
N ARG A 209 -22.02 25.20 17.36
CA ARG A 209 -21.67 25.13 15.94
C ARG A 209 -22.07 26.41 15.20
N GLU A 210 -23.27 26.92 15.43
CA GLU A 210 -23.73 28.21 14.88
C GLU A 210 -22.81 29.37 15.28
N ALA A 211 -22.46 29.47 16.56
CA ALA A 211 -21.55 30.52 17.05
C ALA A 211 -20.17 30.43 16.39
N LYS A 212 -19.63 29.21 16.24
CA LYS A 212 -18.35 28.97 15.57
C LYS A 212 -18.42 29.30 14.07
N TYR A 213 -19.50 28.91 13.41
CA TYR A 213 -19.75 29.25 12.00
C TYR A 213 -19.88 30.76 11.78
N ALA A 214 -20.62 31.46 12.64
CA ALA A 214 -20.77 32.91 12.57
C ALA A 214 -19.44 33.68 12.70
N GLY A 215 -18.44 33.07 13.35
CA GLY A 215 -17.07 33.57 13.43
C GLY A 215 -16.25 33.43 12.15
N LEU A 216 -16.71 32.66 11.17
CA LEU A 216 -16.07 32.58 9.85
C LEU A 216 -16.25 33.89 9.08
N ARG A 217 -15.30 34.18 8.17
CA ARG A 217 -15.35 35.40 7.36
C ARG A 217 -16.65 35.46 6.54
N PRO A 218 -17.22 36.67 6.34
CA PRO A 218 -18.48 36.82 5.61
C PRO A 218 -18.46 36.26 4.18
N ASP A 219 -17.34 36.39 3.46
CA ASP A 219 -17.17 35.85 2.10
C ASP A 219 -17.26 34.32 2.08
N VAL A 220 -16.61 33.66 3.05
CA VAL A 220 -16.63 32.20 3.18
C VAL A 220 -18.05 31.71 3.47
N ARG A 221 -18.76 32.34 4.40
CA ARG A 221 -20.15 31.99 4.68
C ARG A 221 -21.05 32.21 3.48
N SER A 222 -20.93 33.37 2.82
CA SER A 222 -21.74 33.70 1.65
C SER A 222 -21.55 32.71 0.50
N HIS A 223 -20.33 32.21 0.27
CA HIS A 223 -20.05 31.17 -0.72
C HIS A 223 -20.87 29.90 -0.45
N TYR A 224 -20.72 29.34 0.75
CA TYR A 224 -21.39 28.09 1.12
C TYR A 224 -22.92 28.26 1.25
N GLU A 225 -23.41 29.36 1.84
CA GLU A 225 -24.84 29.61 1.95
C GLU A 225 -25.49 29.75 0.57
N THR A 226 -24.85 30.45 -0.38
CA THR A 226 -25.38 30.62 -1.74
C THR A 226 -25.46 29.29 -2.50
N LEU A 227 -24.44 28.43 -2.35
CA LEU A 227 -24.35 27.19 -3.11
C LEU A 227 -25.19 26.06 -2.53
N TYR A 228 -25.40 26.02 -1.21
CA TYR A 228 -25.95 24.86 -0.52
C TYR A 228 -27.20 25.13 0.32
N LEU A 229 -27.34 26.31 0.97
CA LEU A 229 -28.40 26.50 1.97
C LEU A 229 -29.79 26.38 1.35
N GLY A 230 -30.59 25.43 1.86
CA GLY A 230 -31.93 25.14 1.37
C GLY A 230 -31.97 24.48 -0.01
N GLN A 231 -30.82 24.14 -0.59
CA GLN A 231 -30.72 23.46 -1.88
C GLN A 231 -30.83 21.94 -1.71
N THR A 232 -31.42 21.29 -2.70
CA THR A 232 -31.50 19.83 -2.81
C THR A 232 -30.79 19.37 -4.07
N PHE A 233 -29.88 18.40 -3.93
CA PHE A 233 -29.11 17.81 -5.02
C PHE A 233 -29.54 16.38 -5.26
N ARG A 234 -29.73 16.01 -6.53
CA ARG A 234 -29.90 14.62 -6.95
C ARG A 234 -28.56 14.04 -7.35
N VAL A 235 -28.09 13.04 -6.61
CA VAL A 235 -26.80 12.37 -6.79
C VAL A 235 -26.94 10.93 -6.30
N ALA A 236 -26.26 9.98 -6.94
CA ALA A 236 -26.30 8.56 -6.55
C ALA A 236 -27.72 7.97 -6.43
N GLY A 237 -28.67 8.47 -7.22
CA GLY A 237 -30.08 8.07 -7.15
C GLY A 237 -30.85 8.54 -5.90
N ILE A 238 -30.23 9.33 -5.01
CA ILE A 238 -30.85 9.90 -3.81
C ILE A 238 -30.98 11.43 -3.91
N SER A 239 -31.69 12.02 -2.94
CA SER A 239 -31.76 13.48 -2.77
C SER A 239 -31.06 13.89 -1.48
N ILE A 240 -30.08 14.77 -1.59
CA ILE A 240 -29.34 15.34 -0.45
C ILE A 240 -29.75 16.81 -0.31
N THR A 241 -30.32 17.18 0.84
CA THR A 241 -30.73 18.55 1.15
C THR A 241 -29.81 19.12 2.21
N PHE A 242 -29.29 20.33 1.96
CA PHE A 242 -28.47 21.04 2.94
C PHE A 242 -29.33 22.06 3.68
N ASP A 243 -29.88 21.64 4.82
CA ASP A 243 -30.40 22.59 5.79
C ASP A 243 -29.25 23.34 6.49
N ARG A 244 -29.63 24.28 7.36
CA ARG A 244 -28.66 25.14 8.04
C ARG A 244 -27.69 24.35 8.92
N GLU A 245 -28.19 23.35 9.65
CA GLU A 245 -27.35 22.54 10.53
C GLU A 245 -26.35 21.69 9.74
N THR A 246 -26.85 21.01 8.71
CA THR A 246 -26.04 20.16 7.81
C THR A 246 -24.96 20.96 7.12
N LEU A 247 -25.31 22.14 6.59
CA LEU A 247 -24.35 23.04 5.95
C LEU A 247 -23.25 23.46 6.94
N ILE A 248 -23.65 23.97 8.10
CA ILE A 248 -22.72 24.47 9.12
C ILE A 248 -21.77 23.37 9.57
N LYS A 249 -22.30 22.18 9.84
CA LYS A 249 -21.50 21.02 10.23
C LYS A 249 -20.44 20.72 9.15
N ASN A 250 -20.85 20.62 7.90
CA ASN A 250 -19.95 20.29 6.80
C ASN A 250 -18.86 21.35 6.56
N VAL A 251 -19.22 22.63 6.59
CA VAL A 251 -18.25 23.72 6.44
C VAL A 251 -17.23 23.71 7.57
N LEU A 252 -17.68 23.54 8.82
CA LEU A 252 -16.79 23.54 9.98
C LEU A 252 -15.88 22.31 10.04
N VAL A 253 -16.36 21.14 9.59
CA VAL A 253 -15.58 19.90 9.60
C VAL A 253 -14.59 19.86 8.43
N TYR A 254 -15.02 20.22 7.22
CA TYR A 254 -14.25 19.96 6.00
C TYR A 254 -13.70 21.20 5.29
N GLY A 255 -14.16 22.41 5.60
CA GLY A 255 -13.78 23.62 4.85
C GLY A 255 -12.27 23.84 4.76
N ALA A 256 -11.57 23.71 5.89
CA ALA A 256 -10.10 23.84 5.93
C ALA A 256 -9.38 22.69 5.21
N ALA A 257 -9.96 21.49 5.23
CA ALA A 257 -9.42 20.33 4.52
C ALA A 257 -9.55 20.53 2.99
N ILE A 258 -10.70 21.02 2.50
CA ILE A 258 -10.94 21.32 1.09
C ILE A 258 -9.96 22.40 0.59
N ASP A 259 -9.74 23.47 1.37
CA ASP A 259 -8.76 24.52 1.02
C ASP A 259 -7.34 23.94 0.89
N PHE A 260 -6.98 23.00 1.76
CA PHE A 260 -5.68 22.32 1.69
C PHE A 260 -5.55 21.38 0.50
N MET A 261 -6.60 20.62 0.17
CA MET A 261 -6.65 19.75 -1.01
C MET A 261 -6.48 20.55 -2.31
N GLU A 262 -7.17 21.70 -2.42
CA GLU A 262 -7.04 22.62 -3.55
C GLU A 262 -5.63 23.19 -3.67
N HIS A 263 -5.05 23.65 -2.55
CA HIS A 263 -3.68 24.16 -2.51
C HIS A 263 -2.67 23.12 -3.00
N VAL A 264 -2.74 21.88 -2.48
CA VAL A 264 -1.85 20.81 -2.89
C VAL A 264 -2.02 20.46 -4.37
N TYR A 265 -3.26 20.34 -4.84
CA TYR A 265 -3.53 20.04 -6.24
C TYR A 265 -2.92 21.10 -7.18
N ASN A 266 -3.18 22.38 -6.91
CA ASN A 266 -2.70 23.47 -7.75
C ASN A 266 -1.18 23.64 -7.69
N THR A 267 -0.56 23.37 -6.53
CA THR A 267 0.87 23.57 -6.31
C THR A 267 1.71 22.41 -6.85
N TYR A 268 1.26 21.17 -6.66
CA TYR A 268 2.09 19.98 -6.89
C TYR A 268 1.57 19.03 -7.97
N ILE A 269 0.25 18.89 -8.11
CA ILE A 269 -0.33 17.82 -8.94
C ILE A 269 -0.61 18.31 -10.36
N LYS A 270 -1.29 19.44 -10.49
CA LYS A 270 -1.79 19.97 -11.77
C LYS A 270 -0.70 20.19 -12.81
N ASN A 271 0.51 20.53 -12.35
CA ASN A 271 1.67 20.84 -13.19
C ASN A 271 2.82 19.84 -12.98
N ALA A 272 2.54 18.63 -12.47
CA ALA A 272 3.57 17.58 -12.38
C ALA A 272 4.07 17.20 -13.78
N ASP A 273 5.35 16.83 -13.87
CA ASP A 273 6.00 16.46 -15.16
C ASP A 273 5.42 15.18 -15.78
N SER A 274 4.68 14.39 -15.00
CA SER A 274 4.03 13.13 -15.41
C SER A 274 2.64 13.03 -14.83
N GLU A 275 1.83 12.11 -15.36
CA GLU A 275 0.51 11.79 -14.79
C GLU A 275 0.64 11.29 -13.35
N VAL A 276 -0.20 11.83 -12.46
CA VAL A 276 -0.26 11.47 -11.04
C VAL A 276 -1.70 11.16 -10.66
N ASP A 277 -1.92 9.97 -10.13
CA ASP A 277 -3.17 9.57 -9.51
C ASP A 277 -3.28 10.26 -8.13
N PHE A 278 -4.06 11.34 -8.05
CA PHE A 278 -4.23 12.11 -6.81
C PHE A 278 -5.39 11.60 -5.97
N GLU A 279 -5.08 10.94 -4.85
CA GLU A 279 -6.07 10.43 -3.91
C GLU A 279 -6.25 11.39 -2.71
N ILE A 280 -7.50 11.58 -2.31
CA ILE A 280 -7.86 12.29 -1.08
C ILE A 280 -8.24 11.27 -0.01
N SER A 281 -7.60 11.36 1.16
CA SER A 281 -7.89 10.52 2.33
C SER A 281 -8.47 11.35 3.48
N ILE A 282 -9.64 10.91 3.96
CA ILE A 282 -10.34 11.42 5.15
C ILE A 282 -10.85 10.27 6.04
N ASP A 283 -10.23 9.09 5.92
CA ASP A 283 -10.58 7.86 6.63
C ASP A 283 -10.13 7.86 8.11
N GLU A 284 -9.03 8.53 8.43
CA GLU A 284 -8.52 8.69 9.80
C GLU A 284 -9.25 9.81 10.58
N THR A 285 -10.58 9.83 10.52
CA THR A 285 -11.45 10.78 11.24
C THR A 285 -12.19 10.12 12.41
N ALA A 286 -12.70 10.90 13.37
CA ALA A 286 -13.43 10.34 14.50
C ALA A 286 -14.84 9.83 14.12
N ALA A 287 -15.57 10.60 13.31
CA ALA A 287 -16.92 10.28 12.87
C ALA A 287 -16.93 9.75 11.44
N PRO A 288 -17.79 8.76 11.12
CA PRO A 288 -17.98 8.31 9.74
C PRO A 288 -18.34 9.47 8.80
N THR A 289 -17.86 9.38 7.57
CA THR A 289 -18.16 10.33 6.50
C THR A 289 -19.55 10.04 5.95
N GLY A 290 -20.56 10.81 6.38
CA GLY A 290 -21.92 10.70 5.85
C GLY A 290 -21.99 10.98 4.34
N PRO A 291 -22.98 10.44 3.60
CA PRO A 291 -23.12 10.70 2.17
C PRO A 291 -23.21 12.18 1.78
N GLU A 292 -23.89 13.00 2.59
CA GLU A 292 -23.97 14.44 2.40
C GLU A 292 -22.60 15.12 2.55
N SER A 293 -21.77 14.61 3.47
CA SER A 293 -20.41 15.09 3.68
C SER A 293 -19.48 14.72 2.53
N HIS A 294 -19.55 13.47 2.06
CA HIS A 294 -18.83 13.01 0.89
C HIS A 294 -19.20 13.86 -0.34
N PHE A 295 -20.50 14.04 -0.60
CA PHE A 295 -20.96 14.89 -1.70
C PHE A 295 -20.50 16.35 -1.58
N PHE A 296 -20.58 16.93 -0.37
CA PHE A 296 -20.14 18.31 -0.10
C PHE A 296 -18.67 18.52 -0.47
N VAL A 297 -17.78 17.67 0.06
CA VAL A 297 -16.33 17.71 -0.22
C VAL A 297 -16.07 17.58 -1.71
N THR A 298 -16.63 16.55 -2.34
CA THR A 298 -16.43 16.29 -3.77
C THR A 298 -16.91 17.45 -4.64
N LYS A 299 -18.11 17.97 -4.38
CA LYS A 299 -18.67 19.06 -5.17
C LYS A 299 -17.82 20.33 -5.06
N GLU A 300 -17.33 20.66 -3.87
CA GLU A 300 -16.42 21.80 -3.68
C GLU A 300 -15.11 21.62 -4.45
N LEU A 301 -14.48 20.45 -4.35
CA LEU A 301 -13.23 20.16 -5.08
C LEU A 301 -13.40 20.32 -6.59
N TYR A 302 -14.44 19.71 -7.16
CA TYR A 302 -14.71 19.81 -8.59
C TYR A 302 -15.12 21.23 -9.02
N GLY A 303 -15.86 21.95 -8.18
CA GLY A 303 -16.20 23.36 -8.40
C GLY A 303 -14.97 24.28 -8.43
N ARG A 304 -13.89 23.90 -7.73
CA ARG A 304 -12.58 24.57 -7.70
C ARG A 304 -11.62 24.07 -8.79
N GLY A 305 -12.07 23.14 -9.64
CA GLY A 305 -11.26 22.58 -10.72
C GLY A 305 -10.22 21.55 -10.24
N VAL A 306 -10.40 20.99 -9.05
CA VAL A 306 -9.60 19.85 -8.55
C VAL A 306 -10.21 18.55 -9.06
N THR A 307 -9.40 17.76 -9.77
CA THR A 307 -9.77 16.41 -10.21
C THR A 307 -9.06 15.39 -9.35
N ILE A 308 -9.78 14.39 -8.85
CA ILE A 308 -9.23 13.35 -7.99
C ILE A 308 -9.29 11.99 -8.68
N TYR A 309 -8.31 11.14 -8.39
CA TYR A 309 -8.27 9.74 -8.82
C TYR A 309 -9.19 8.86 -7.96
N SER A 310 -9.12 9.07 -6.64
CA SER A 310 -9.95 8.38 -5.66
C SER A 310 -10.17 9.21 -4.40
N LEU A 311 -11.19 8.82 -3.64
CA LEU A 311 -11.48 9.37 -2.31
C LEU A 311 -11.62 8.20 -1.33
N ALA A 312 -10.90 8.26 -0.21
CA ALA A 312 -11.01 7.32 0.91
C ALA A 312 -11.83 7.95 2.05
N PRO A 313 -13.14 7.66 2.13
CA PRO A 313 -13.97 8.12 3.24
C PRO A 313 -13.75 7.24 4.48
N ARG A 314 -14.17 7.73 5.65
CA ARG A 314 -14.39 6.86 6.81
C ARG A 314 -15.77 6.24 6.72
N PHE A 315 -15.85 4.96 6.34
CA PHE A 315 -17.12 4.23 6.31
C PHE A 315 -17.72 4.07 7.72
N CYS A 316 -19.03 3.76 7.80
CA CYS A 316 -19.65 3.31 9.03
C CYS A 316 -18.94 2.05 9.59
N GLY A 317 -19.10 1.79 10.89
CA GLY A 317 -18.37 0.72 11.57
C GLY A 317 -16.88 1.00 11.67
N GLU A 318 -16.07 -0.05 11.71
CA GLU A 318 -14.63 0.06 11.91
C GLU A 318 -13.83 -0.85 10.97
N PHE A 319 -12.77 -0.27 10.42
CA PHE A 319 -11.81 -0.93 9.54
C PHE A 319 -10.46 -1.06 10.25
N GLN A 320 -10.42 -1.83 11.33
CA GLN A 320 -9.18 -2.04 12.10
C GLN A 320 -8.17 -2.89 11.33
N LYS A 321 -6.90 -2.76 11.69
CA LYS A 321 -5.80 -3.46 11.02
C LYS A 321 -5.84 -4.97 11.30
N GLY A 322 -5.62 -5.79 10.28
CA GLY A 322 -5.40 -7.25 10.41
C GLY A 322 -6.64 -8.12 10.65
N ILE A 323 -7.84 -7.55 10.73
CA ILE A 323 -9.09 -8.27 11.05
C ILE A 323 -10.22 -7.90 10.08
N ASP A 324 -11.34 -8.61 10.13
CA ASP A 324 -12.54 -8.30 9.34
C ASP A 324 -13.26 -7.03 9.85
N TYR A 325 -14.26 -6.57 9.10
CA TYR A 325 -15.09 -5.43 9.45
C TYR A 325 -15.82 -5.64 10.80
N ILE A 326 -15.88 -4.58 11.60
CA ILE A 326 -16.65 -4.53 12.85
C ILE A 326 -17.78 -3.51 12.68
N GLY A 327 -19.02 -3.95 12.76
CA GLY A 327 -20.18 -3.06 12.73
C GLY A 327 -21.43 -3.71 12.17
N ASP A 328 -22.45 -2.89 11.91
CA ASP A 328 -23.67 -3.30 11.23
C ASP A 328 -23.40 -3.42 9.72
N ILE A 329 -23.45 -4.65 9.20
CA ILE A 329 -23.25 -4.95 7.78
C ILE A 329 -24.43 -4.43 6.94
N GLU A 330 -25.66 -4.47 7.46
CA GLU A 330 -26.81 -3.94 6.74
C GLU A 330 -26.72 -2.42 6.60
N GLN A 331 -26.17 -1.73 7.60
CA GLN A 331 -25.90 -0.30 7.51
C GLN A 331 -24.80 -0.01 6.48
N PHE A 332 -23.72 -0.80 6.47
CA PHE A 332 -22.68 -0.69 5.44
C PHE A 332 -23.26 -0.90 4.04
N GLU A 333 -24.12 -1.92 3.85
CA GLU A 333 -24.77 -2.18 2.58
C GLU A 333 -25.71 -1.05 2.13
N LYS A 334 -26.31 -0.30 3.06
CA LYS A 334 -27.14 0.87 2.74
C LYS A 334 -26.30 2.06 2.29
N GLU A 335 -25.14 2.30 2.92
CA GLU A 335 -24.29 3.46 2.63
C GLU A 335 -23.38 3.25 1.41
N MET A 336 -22.84 2.04 1.22
CA MET A 336 -21.91 1.68 0.15
C MET A 336 -22.38 2.07 -1.27
N PRO A 337 -23.61 1.73 -1.74
CA PRO A 337 -24.09 2.14 -3.05
C PRO A 337 -24.22 3.66 -3.21
N ILE A 338 -24.51 4.38 -2.13
CA ILE A 338 -24.62 5.85 -2.17
C ILE A 338 -23.24 6.46 -2.38
N HIS A 339 -22.25 6.05 -1.59
CA HIS A 339 -20.88 6.51 -1.78
C HIS A 339 -20.31 6.12 -3.15
N ALA A 340 -20.61 4.91 -3.63
CA ALA A 340 -20.16 4.47 -4.94
C ALA A 340 -20.83 5.30 -6.05
N GLY A 341 -22.14 5.56 -5.94
CA GLY A 341 -22.86 6.41 -6.88
C GLY A 341 -22.36 7.86 -6.91
N ILE A 342 -21.95 8.42 -5.75
CA ILE A 342 -21.31 9.75 -5.73
C ILE A 342 -19.98 9.67 -6.50
N ALA A 343 -19.16 8.65 -6.25
CA ALA A 343 -17.89 8.49 -6.95
C ALA A 343 -18.07 8.31 -8.48
N ASP A 344 -19.12 7.59 -8.90
CA ASP A 344 -19.47 7.41 -10.31
C ASP A 344 -19.96 8.71 -10.97
N ASP A 345 -20.84 9.47 -10.32
CA ASP A 345 -21.37 10.74 -10.85
C ASP A 345 -20.27 11.78 -11.13
N PHE A 346 -19.16 11.72 -10.39
CA PHE A 346 -18.01 12.62 -10.55
C PHE A 346 -16.80 11.98 -11.24
N GLY A 347 -16.81 10.66 -11.49
CA GLY A 347 -15.81 9.95 -12.28
C GLY A 347 -14.52 9.50 -11.57
N TYR A 348 -14.44 9.56 -10.24
CA TYR A 348 -13.31 9.06 -9.43
C TYR A 348 -13.65 7.74 -8.73
N LYS A 349 -12.70 7.06 -8.10
CA LYS A 349 -12.93 5.77 -7.44
C LYS A 349 -13.14 5.91 -5.94
N LEU A 350 -13.91 5.01 -5.35
CA LEU A 350 -13.80 4.80 -3.90
C LEU A 350 -12.50 4.08 -3.57
N SER A 351 -11.83 4.55 -2.52
CA SER A 351 -10.64 3.95 -1.96
C SER A 351 -10.93 3.37 -0.58
N ILE A 352 -10.55 2.11 -0.39
CA ILE A 352 -10.77 1.35 0.85
C ILE A 352 -9.45 1.22 1.59
N HIS A 353 -9.24 2.12 2.55
CA HIS A 353 -8.12 2.07 3.47
C HIS A 353 -8.31 0.99 4.53
N SER A 354 -7.20 0.50 5.08
CA SER A 354 -7.20 -0.69 5.97
C SER A 354 -7.95 -1.88 5.34
N GLY A 355 -7.88 -1.98 4.01
CA GLY A 355 -8.73 -2.85 3.22
C GLY A 355 -8.32 -4.30 3.24
N SER A 356 -7.21 -4.69 3.90
CA SER A 356 -6.91 -6.11 4.06
C SER A 356 -7.84 -6.78 5.08
N ASP A 357 -8.12 -8.06 4.82
CA ASP A 357 -8.86 -8.99 5.69
C ASP A 357 -10.35 -8.66 5.88
N LYS A 358 -10.88 -7.65 5.17
CA LYS A 358 -12.28 -7.20 5.21
C LYS A 358 -13.23 -8.09 4.38
N PHE A 359 -13.11 -9.41 4.53
CA PHE A 359 -13.79 -10.38 3.68
C PHE A 359 -15.32 -10.21 3.68
N SER A 360 -15.93 -9.89 4.82
CA SER A 360 -17.37 -9.70 4.94
C SER A 360 -17.92 -8.59 4.04
N VAL A 361 -17.12 -7.55 3.73
CA VAL A 361 -17.57 -6.37 2.95
C VAL A 361 -17.09 -6.36 1.50
N PHE A 362 -16.09 -7.17 1.13
CA PHE A 362 -15.57 -7.20 -0.25
C PHE A 362 -16.61 -7.48 -1.33
N PRO A 363 -17.58 -8.41 -1.19
CA PRO A 363 -18.56 -8.65 -2.23
C PRO A 363 -19.43 -7.42 -2.51
N MET A 364 -19.77 -6.65 -1.46
CA MET A 364 -20.51 -5.41 -1.58
C MET A 364 -19.67 -4.31 -2.24
N ILE A 365 -18.40 -4.17 -1.84
CA ILE A 365 -17.47 -3.21 -2.46
C ILE A 365 -17.34 -3.49 -3.97
N GLY A 366 -17.05 -4.74 -4.34
CA GLY A 366 -16.92 -5.14 -5.75
C GLY A 366 -18.20 -4.90 -6.55
N LYS A 367 -19.35 -5.31 -6.00
CA LYS A 367 -20.67 -5.15 -6.63
C LYS A 367 -21.05 -3.68 -6.84
N TYR A 368 -21.03 -2.87 -5.78
CA TYR A 368 -21.60 -1.52 -5.83
C TYR A 368 -20.69 -0.50 -6.52
N THR A 369 -19.39 -0.75 -6.59
CA THR A 369 -18.46 0.09 -7.39
C THR A 369 -18.40 -0.33 -8.87
N GLY A 370 -19.17 -1.34 -9.29
CA GLY A 370 -19.05 -1.92 -10.64
C GLY A 370 -17.64 -2.49 -10.90
N GLY A 371 -16.94 -2.89 -9.83
CA GLY A 371 -15.53 -3.28 -9.87
C GLY A 371 -14.54 -2.12 -9.98
N ARG A 372 -14.96 -0.85 -9.96
CA ARG A 372 -14.09 0.33 -10.15
C ARG A 372 -13.66 0.93 -8.80
N PHE A 373 -12.74 0.25 -8.14
CA PHE A 373 -12.27 0.59 -6.78
C PHE A 373 -10.75 0.72 -6.66
N HIS A 374 -10.31 1.31 -5.56
CA HIS A 374 -8.97 1.14 -5.01
C HIS A 374 -9.08 0.46 -3.63
N VAL A 375 -8.30 -0.59 -3.37
CA VAL A 375 -8.26 -1.27 -2.06
C VAL A 375 -6.80 -1.32 -1.60
N LYS A 376 -6.51 -0.81 -0.40
CA LYS A 376 -5.16 -0.77 0.15
C LYS A 376 -4.89 -1.90 1.13
N THR A 377 -3.86 -2.69 0.84
CA THR A 377 -3.27 -3.68 1.75
C THR A 377 -1.83 -3.27 2.06
N ALA A 378 -1.33 -3.61 3.25
CA ALA A 378 0.07 -3.44 3.59
C ALA A 378 0.51 -4.43 4.68
N GLY A 379 0.01 -4.24 5.91
CA GLY A 379 0.45 -5.04 7.04
C GLY A 379 0.03 -6.52 7.00
N THR A 380 -0.98 -6.91 6.22
CA THR A 380 -1.28 -8.34 6.03
C THR A 380 -0.16 -9.08 5.27
N ASN A 381 0.58 -8.39 4.40
CA ASN A 381 1.73 -8.96 3.70
C ASN A 381 2.88 -9.26 4.69
N TRP A 382 3.02 -8.42 5.72
CA TRP A 382 3.88 -8.67 6.87
C TRP A 382 3.37 -9.86 7.71
N LEU A 383 2.06 -9.96 7.96
CA LEU A 383 1.48 -11.10 8.69
C LEU A 383 1.75 -12.43 7.97
N GLU A 384 1.69 -12.46 6.64
CA GLU A 384 2.02 -13.67 5.89
C GLU A 384 3.52 -14.00 5.95
N ALA A 385 4.41 -13.01 6.05
CA ALA A 385 5.83 -13.27 6.31
C ALA A 385 6.04 -13.89 7.70
N VAL A 386 5.36 -13.36 8.72
CA VAL A 386 5.39 -13.91 10.07
C VAL A 386 4.78 -15.31 10.12
N ARG A 387 3.70 -15.57 9.37
CA ARG A 387 3.13 -16.91 9.21
C ARG A 387 4.15 -17.88 8.62
N THR A 388 4.89 -17.50 7.58
CA THR A 388 5.97 -18.31 7.02
C THR A 388 7.02 -18.61 8.09
N ALA A 389 7.48 -17.60 8.83
CA ALA A 389 8.44 -17.79 9.92
C ALA A 389 7.90 -18.71 11.03
N ALA A 390 6.63 -18.60 11.41
CA ALA A 390 5.99 -19.49 12.39
C ALA A 390 6.00 -20.95 11.95
N LYS A 391 5.81 -21.22 10.66
CA LYS A 391 5.82 -22.59 10.09
C LYS A 391 7.22 -23.21 10.03
N VAL A 392 8.23 -22.42 9.67
CA VAL A 392 9.56 -22.95 9.29
C VAL A 392 10.65 -22.65 10.33
N LYS A 393 10.43 -21.67 11.21
CA LYS A 393 11.36 -21.22 12.24
C LYS A 393 10.59 -20.87 13.53
N PRO A 394 9.93 -21.86 14.15
CA PRO A 394 9.03 -21.65 15.30
C PRO A 394 9.72 -20.95 16.49
N SER A 395 11.01 -21.22 16.72
CA SER A 395 11.80 -20.56 17.76
C SER A 395 11.95 -19.04 17.54
N LEU A 396 12.12 -18.60 16.29
CA LEU A 396 12.14 -17.18 15.94
C LEU A 396 10.76 -16.55 16.19
N TYR A 397 9.70 -17.19 15.72
CA TYR A 397 8.33 -16.71 15.95
C TYR A 397 8.02 -16.56 17.44
N ARG A 398 8.35 -17.55 18.28
CA ARG A 398 8.13 -17.49 19.73
C ARG A 398 8.84 -16.30 20.37
N ARG A 399 10.07 -16.01 19.95
CA ARG A 399 10.83 -14.84 20.44
C ARG A 399 10.18 -13.53 20.00
N MET A 400 9.79 -13.43 18.72
CA MET A 400 9.10 -12.25 18.20
C MET A 400 7.74 -12.03 18.86
N HIS A 401 6.93 -13.07 19.02
CA HIS A 401 5.61 -12.99 19.64
C HIS A 401 5.71 -12.55 21.11
N ARG A 402 6.67 -13.10 21.87
CA ARG A 402 6.91 -12.66 23.25
C ARG A 402 7.31 -11.19 23.32
N TYR A 403 8.23 -10.77 22.45
CA TYR A 403 8.65 -9.38 22.37
C TYR A 403 7.49 -8.45 21.98
N ALA A 404 6.63 -8.87 21.05
CA ALA A 404 5.43 -8.12 20.69
C ALA A 404 4.48 -7.94 21.88
N LEU A 405 4.28 -8.97 22.72
CA LEU A 405 3.47 -8.87 23.94
C LEU A 405 4.05 -7.86 24.94
N GLU A 406 5.37 -7.89 25.14
CA GLU A 406 6.07 -6.98 26.06
C GLU A 406 6.00 -5.52 25.63
N HIS A 407 5.87 -5.27 24.32
CA HIS A 407 5.93 -3.94 23.70
C HIS A 407 4.64 -3.51 23.01
N PHE A 408 3.50 -4.15 23.30
CA PHE A 408 2.23 -3.89 22.61
C PHE A 408 1.73 -2.44 22.80
N GLU A 409 1.79 -1.94 24.04
CA GLU A 409 1.32 -0.58 24.38
C GLU A 409 2.08 0.52 23.61
N GLU A 410 3.36 0.30 23.32
CA GLU A 410 4.17 1.22 22.51
C GLU A 410 3.66 1.29 21.07
N ALA A 411 3.24 0.15 20.50
CA ALA A 411 2.70 0.09 19.15
C ALA A 411 1.26 0.63 19.08
N ALA A 412 0.46 0.41 20.13
CA ALA A 412 -0.93 0.89 20.22
C ALA A 412 -1.04 2.42 20.17
N ALA A 413 0.02 3.15 20.55
CA ALA A 413 0.06 4.61 20.40
C ALA A 413 0.01 5.08 18.94
N TYR A 414 0.39 4.23 17.97
CA TYR A 414 0.44 4.59 16.55
C TYR A 414 -0.74 4.07 15.74
N TYR A 415 -1.54 3.15 16.29
CA TYR A 415 -2.61 2.46 15.57
C TYR A 415 -3.85 2.31 16.44
N HIS A 416 -5.01 2.69 15.91
CA HIS A 416 -6.27 2.42 16.58
C HIS A 416 -6.66 0.95 16.41
N VAL A 417 -6.61 0.20 17.52
CA VAL A 417 -7.03 -1.21 17.63
C VAL A 417 -7.76 -1.44 18.96
N THR A 418 -8.67 -2.41 19.00
CA THR A 418 -9.35 -2.85 20.23
C THR A 418 -8.92 -4.26 20.66
N THR A 419 -7.63 -4.57 20.47
CA THR A 419 -7.04 -5.87 20.77
C THR A 419 -7.19 -6.22 22.24
N ASP A 420 -7.63 -7.44 22.51
CA ASP A 420 -7.71 -8.02 23.85
C ASP A 420 -6.60 -9.07 24.03
N ILE A 421 -5.49 -8.63 24.62
CA ILE A 421 -4.31 -9.49 24.85
C ILE A 421 -4.65 -10.70 25.73
N SER A 422 -5.66 -10.59 26.60
CA SER A 422 -6.07 -11.70 27.48
C SER A 422 -6.70 -12.88 26.73
N LYS A 423 -7.14 -12.66 25.48
CA LYS A 423 -7.68 -13.72 24.61
C LYS A 423 -6.61 -14.45 23.80
N ILE A 424 -5.37 -13.97 23.82
CA ILE A 424 -4.26 -14.63 23.11
C ILE A 424 -3.81 -15.83 23.95
N VAL A 425 -3.90 -17.03 23.37
CA VAL A 425 -3.47 -18.27 24.03
C VAL A 425 -1.98 -18.16 24.41
N PRO A 426 -1.58 -18.49 25.66
CA PRO A 426 -0.18 -18.45 26.06
C PRO A 426 0.73 -19.33 25.20
N LEU A 427 1.93 -18.82 24.87
CA LEU A 427 2.88 -19.50 23.97
C LEU A 427 3.26 -20.91 24.43
N ASP A 428 3.36 -21.16 25.73
CA ASP A 428 3.72 -22.45 26.31
C ASP A 428 2.62 -23.51 26.20
N GLN A 429 1.40 -23.12 25.79
CA GLN A 429 0.26 -24.01 25.58
C GLN A 429 0.04 -24.40 24.11
N VAL A 430 0.80 -23.80 23.18
CA VAL A 430 0.68 -24.04 21.74
C VAL A 430 1.92 -24.78 21.25
N SER A 431 1.76 -25.87 20.51
CA SER A 431 2.88 -26.62 19.94
C SER A 431 3.54 -25.83 18.79
N ASP A 432 4.81 -26.14 18.48
CA ASP A 432 5.52 -25.48 17.37
C ASP A 432 4.79 -25.63 16.03
N ALA A 433 4.17 -26.78 15.78
CA ALA A 433 3.45 -27.07 14.55
C ALA A 433 2.16 -26.23 14.42
N ASP A 434 1.56 -25.85 15.55
CA ASP A 434 0.27 -25.15 15.59
C ASP A 434 0.40 -23.62 15.67
N LEU A 435 1.62 -23.08 15.85
CA LEU A 435 1.86 -21.64 16.04
C LEU A 435 1.24 -20.80 14.91
N ALA A 436 1.47 -21.18 13.66
CA ALA A 436 0.98 -20.43 12.51
C ALA A 436 -0.54 -20.44 12.44
N ASP A 437 -1.18 -21.58 12.67
CA ASP A 437 -2.62 -21.73 12.51
C ASP A 437 -3.41 -21.19 13.70
N THR A 438 -2.83 -21.26 14.90
CA THR A 438 -3.43 -20.73 16.12
C THR A 438 -3.39 -19.20 16.13
N TYR A 439 -2.24 -18.59 15.81
CA TYR A 439 -2.08 -17.15 16.00
C TYR A 439 -2.32 -16.31 14.74
N MET A 440 -1.94 -16.78 13.55
CA MET A 440 -2.09 -15.96 12.33
C MET A 440 -3.49 -16.05 11.71
N ASN A 441 -4.41 -16.78 12.36
CA ASN A 441 -5.84 -16.85 12.04
C ASN A 441 -6.73 -16.30 13.17
N GLU A 442 -6.15 -15.81 14.26
CA GLU A 442 -6.88 -15.28 15.42
C GLU A 442 -6.72 -13.76 15.48
N ASP A 443 -7.84 -13.05 15.68
CA ASP A 443 -7.91 -11.60 15.53
C ASP A 443 -6.94 -10.85 16.44
N ASN A 444 -6.86 -11.21 17.72
CA ASN A 444 -6.06 -10.47 18.70
C ASN A 444 -4.56 -10.68 18.46
N ALA A 445 -4.14 -11.91 18.20
CA ALA A 445 -2.76 -12.25 17.89
C ALA A 445 -2.31 -11.66 16.54
N ARG A 446 -3.20 -11.62 15.54
CA ARG A 446 -2.95 -10.91 14.29
C ARG A 446 -2.75 -9.43 14.52
N GLN A 447 -3.61 -8.77 15.30
CA GLN A 447 -3.44 -7.34 15.60
C GLN A 447 -2.14 -7.05 16.35
N LEU A 448 -1.83 -7.83 17.37
CA LEU A 448 -0.57 -7.78 18.13
C LEU A 448 0.63 -7.76 17.17
N ILE A 449 0.73 -8.75 16.29
CA ILE A 449 1.86 -8.87 15.35
C ILE A 449 1.79 -7.80 14.25
N HIS A 450 0.60 -7.40 13.82
CA HIS A 450 0.42 -6.42 12.74
C HIS A 450 0.98 -5.05 13.11
N ILE A 451 0.73 -4.58 14.33
CA ILE A 451 1.11 -3.22 14.75
C ILE A 451 2.53 -3.14 15.31
N THR A 452 3.08 -4.26 15.81
CA THR A 452 4.44 -4.32 16.38
C THR A 452 5.56 -4.53 15.35
N TYR A 453 5.26 -4.54 14.06
CA TYR A 453 6.25 -4.75 12.98
C TYR A 453 7.49 -3.84 13.09
N GLY A 454 7.31 -2.54 13.36
CA GLY A 454 8.41 -1.58 13.47
C GLY A 454 9.30 -1.88 14.67
N ILE A 455 8.67 -2.14 15.81
CA ILE A 455 9.33 -2.57 17.04
C ILE A 455 10.17 -3.83 16.79
N LEU A 456 9.59 -4.85 16.17
CA LEU A 456 10.28 -6.10 15.86
C LEU A 456 11.44 -5.93 14.86
N LEU A 457 11.26 -5.10 13.83
CA LEU A 457 12.28 -4.86 12.80
C LEU A 457 13.42 -3.96 13.30
N GLN A 458 13.19 -3.13 14.31
CA GLN A 458 14.18 -2.21 14.89
C GLN A 458 14.78 -2.70 16.21
N ALA A 459 14.28 -3.81 16.76
CA ALA A 459 14.76 -4.41 18.00
C ALA A 459 16.26 -4.75 17.92
N LYS A 460 17.04 -4.30 18.91
CA LYS A 460 18.50 -4.49 18.99
C LYS A 460 18.93 -5.12 20.30
N ASP A 461 20.02 -5.88 20.25
CA ASP A 461 20.69 -6.39 21.44
C ASP A 461 21.54 -5.31 22.11
N GLU A 462 22.13 -5.63 23.27
CA GLU A 462 22.99 -4.71 24.03
C GLU A 462 24.24 -4.25 23.26
N ARG A 463 24.63 -4.96 22.20
CA ARG A 463 25.78 -4.67 21.35
C ARG A 463 25.38 -3.90 20.08
N GLY A 464 24.09 -3.62 19.90
CA GLY A 464 23.54 -2.92 18.74
C GLY A 464 23.25 -3.79 17.52
N GLY A 465 23.41 -5.12 17.62
CA GLY A 465 23.02 -6.08 16.59
C GLY A 465 21.50 -6.26 16.53
N THR A 466 20.95 -6.64 15.36
CA THR A 466 19.49 -6.82 15.24
C THR A 466 19.03 -8.07 16.00
N LEU A 467 17.92 -7.99 16.74
CA LEU A 467 17.40 -9.14 17.49
C LEU A 467 16.67 -10.14 16.60
N PHE A 468 15.89 -9.65 15.64
CA PHE A 468 15.01 -10.48 14.80
C PHE A 468 15.19 -10.24 13.31
N LYS A 469 15.50 -8.99 12.90
CA LYS A 469 15.49 -8.58 11.50
C LYS A 469 16.35 -9.50 10.62
N ASP A 470 17.63 -9.64 10.92
CA ASP A 470 18.53 -10.39 10.02
C ASP A 470 18.15 -11.88 9.93
N GLU A 471 17.76 -12.49 11.06
CA GLU A 471 17.28 -13.88 11.09
C GLU A 471 15.97 -14.06 10.32
N LEU A 472 15.05 -13.09 10.41
CA LEU A 472 13.78 -13.10 9.68
C LEU A 472 14.01 -12.97 8.17
N TYR A 473 14.80 -11.98 7.72
CA TYR A 473 15.12 -11.81 6.30
C TYR A 473 15.84 -13.03 5.73
N ARG A 474 16.76 -13.62 6.51
CA ARG A 474 17.44 -14.84 6.10
C ARG A 474 16.46 -16.00 5.96
N THR A 475 15.58 -16.21 6.95
CA THR A 475 14.54 -17.25 6.93
C THR A 475 13.62 -17.09 5.73
N LEU A 476 13.14 -15.87 5.45
CA LEU A 476 12.26 -15.60 4.31
C LEU A 476 12.99 -15.75 2.96
N SER A 477 14.28 -15.43 2.90
CA SER A 477 15.07 -15.64 1.68
C SER A 477 15.37 -17.13 1.43
N GLU A 478 15.52 -17.94 2.48
CA GLU A 478 15.59 -19.40 2.38
C GLU A 478 14.24 -20.01 1.97
N GLN A 479 13.15 -19.42 2.44
CA GLN A 479 11.77 -19.88 2.22
C GLN A 479 11.00 -19.00 1.23
N GLU A 480 11.71 -18.46 0.23
CA GLU A 480 11.17 -17.47 -0.73
C GLU A 480 9.90 -17.97 -1.41
N GLU A 481 9.91 -19.20 -1.92
CA GLU A 481 8.76 -19.80 -2.60
C GLU A 481 7.58 -20.06 -1.65
N ALA A 482 7.86 -20.41 -0.39
CA ALA A 482 6.82 -20.60 0.61
C ALA A 482 6.15 -19.28 0.99
N TYR A 483 6.92 -18.19 1.09
CA TYR A 483 6.38 -16.86 1.34
C TYR A 483 5.57 -16.35 0.14
N GLU A 484 6.10 -16.48 -1.08
CA GLU A 484 5.37 -16.14 -2.31
C GLU A 484 4.05 -16.91 -2.41
N GLN A 485 4.04 -18.21 -2.09
CA GLN A 485 2.82 -19.02 -2.11
C GLN A 485 1.80 -18.56 -1.06
N SER A 486 2.26 -18.12 0.11
CA SER A 486 1.42 -17.51 1.14
C SER A 486 0.75 -16.23 0.62
N LEU A 487 1.51 -15.36 -0.05
CA LEU A 487 0.99 -14.14 -0.67
C LEU A 487 0.01 -14.45 -1.81
N ILE A 488 0.33 -15.40 -2.70
CA ILE A 488 -0.56 -15.83 -3.79
C ILE A 488 -1.90 -16.29 -3.23
N SER A 489 -1.90 -17.15 -2.20
CA SER A 489 -3.12 -17.65 -1.58
C SER A 489 -3.90 -16.52 -0.89
N HIS A 490 -3.22 -15.70 -0.10
CA HIS A 490 -3.87 -14.72 0.76
C HIS A 490 -4.40 -13.52 -0.04
N ILE A 491 -3.59 -12.93 -0.92
CA ILE A 491 -3.99 -11.83 -1.79
C ILE A 491 -4.94 -12.33 -2.90
N GLY A 492 -4.73 -13.55 -3.41
CA GLY A 492 -5.66 -14.18 -4.34
C GLY A 492 -7.08 -14.28 -3.77
N LYS A 493 -7.22 -14.63 -2.47
CA LYS A 493 -8.51 -14.61 -1.77
C LYS A 493 -9.14 -13.21 -1.74
N HIS A 494 -8.36 -12.16 -1.54
CA HIS A 494 -8.87 -10.78 -1.57
C HIS A 494 -9.43 -10.42 -2.95
N ILE A 495 -8.65 -10.71 -4.00
CA ILE A 495 -9.02 -10.48 -5.40
C ILE A 495 -10.33 -11.22 -5.74
N GLU A 496 -10.43 -12.50 -5.36
CA GLU A 496 -11.62 -13.31 -5.61
C GLU A 496 -12.87 -12.76 -4.91
N TRP A 497 -12.75 -12.40 -3.62
CA TRP A 497 -13.88 -11.86 -2.85
C TRP A 497 -14.32 -10.46 -3.31
N LEU A 498 -13.41 -9.70 -3.93
CA LEU A 498 -13.72 -8.44 -4.63
C LEU A 498 -14.31 -8.66 -6.03
N GLY A 499 -14.40 -9.91 -6.50
CA GLY A 499 -14.98 -10.29 -7.79
C GLY A 499 -14.04 -10.06 -8.98
N LYS A 500 -12.73 -10.32 -8.83
CA LYS A 500 -11.69 -10.01 -9.84
C LYS A 500 -10.81 -11.18 -10.33
#